data_AF-A0A8H5XQR0-F1
#
_entry.id   AF-A0A8H5XQR0-F1
#
_cell.length_a   1.000
_cell.length_b   1.000
_cell.length_c   1.000
_cell.angle_alpha   90.00
_cell.angle_beta   90.00
_cell.angle_gamma   90.00
#
_symmetry.space_group_name_H-M   'P 1'
#
loop_
_entity.id
_entity.type
_entity.pdbx_description
1 polymer ?
#
loop_
_entity_poly.entity_id
_entity_poly.type
_entity_poly.pdbx_seq_one_letter_code
_entity_poly.pdbx_strand_id
1 'polypeptide(L)'
;MEFDDDRDIVKLMTGPLQLHGVDNFGKDNTPRRSLLLDTVMQGRPRASSCELVQLPAEILADIVDLLSDDKTSLGSLALANSDCRQLARCGQFAEVNFDYSLQARQLASHLVQENSSQLLKPGIGACIRRVTFASHPHHFTQTHRELYDALDGPDSESVTDKQLYFLYHQVGAEYVAARAVAVEAISSLPNLESLSWKDQYSLDGDFFRKITRCSAQHIDLDRPVIDDAWSLTPPLTPSVWPLRSLKLHVSLAQDKWNEIREKGETDTHHMTSFFSTLFRLCSQTLESLTWMYLNDTRQEGVPVSIGDRTVSFPRLRYLRINFVKLDSVGISSLLKSPLRSLDLDHMVLQNPSVFNCEPLRDLEDFVVSFAPRDISACKRIAKFILQHTGLRRLYLHEASAAMEGVPYLDDVIMPILNSCDFGSLRSLHLTWGEPQIPTNSLKMIGRLVSLEQLSLSAGKSYGPQHYWLVDHEKLRRGLRRLQRLTKLAIVQDTYPAPVPQLPDELYYEFRVPGPGSMGDVIARPELDVDEDDRRPIEVEALWERMHRNRMLNQAEKYAAIFPKLEWMFCGQRPMGFMQAAEGQCELRKAIPLTKGRDQCRTYLGETFRGSD
;
A
#
# COMPACT_ATOMS: atom_id res chain seq x y z
N MET A 1 20.16 9.71 27.93
CA MET A 1 18.82 9.24 28.31
C MET A 1 18.40 8.26 27.23
N GLU A 2 18.15 6.99 27.55
CA GLU A 2 17.58 6.06 26.56
C GLU A 2 16.08 6.35 26.49
N PHE A 3 15.63 6.85 25.34
CA PHE A 3 14.20 6.97 25.05
C PHE A 3 13.66 5.57 24.74
N ASP A 4 12.50 5.24 25.31
CA ASP A 4 11.74 4.05 24.93
C ASP A 4 11.26 4.27 23.49
N ASP A 5 11.97 3.68 22.52
CA ASP A 5 11.84 3.97 21.09
C ASP A 5 10.39 3.78 20.60
N ASP A 6 9.61 2.90 21.22
CA ASP A 6 8.23 2.59 20.79
C ASP A 6 7.15 3.48 21.37
N ARG A 7 7.47 4.19 22.47
CA ARG A 7 6.65 5.27 23.04
C ARG A 7 7.32 6.62 22.81
N ASP A 8 8.13 6.68 21.76
CA ASP A 8 8.85 7.90 21.43
C ASP A 8 7.96 8.93 20.75
N ILE A 9 7.58 9.94 21.52
CA ILE A 9 6.77 11.05 21.04
C ILE A 9 7.53 11.90 20.01
N VAL A 10 8.86 11.82 19.97
CA VAL A 10 9.70 12.51 18.97
C VAL A 10 9.50 11.91 17.57
N LYS A 11 9.13 10.63 17.45
CA LYS A 11 8.76 10.03 16.15
C LYS A 11 7.59 10.75 15.48
N LEU A 12 6.70 11.35 16.29
CA LEU A 12 5.60 12.18 15.77
C LEU A 12 6.09 13.53 15.23
N MET A 13 7.27 14.01 15.63
CA MET A 13 7.87 15.27 15.17
C MET A 13 8.70 15.13 13.90
N THR A 14 9.31 13.96 13.68
CA THR A 14 10.19 13.69 12.54
C THR A 14 9.43 13.12 11.34
N GLY A 15 8.27 12.49 11.58
CA GLY A 15 7.45 11.87 10.55
C GLY A 15 8.05 10.56 10.03
N PRO A 16 7.26 9.77 9.27
CA PRO A 16 7.80 8.54 8.68
C PRO A 16 8.93 8.88 7.69
N LEU A 17 10.04 8.16 7.78
CA LEU A 17 11.07 8.14 6.73
C LEU A 17 10.38 7.85 5.38
N GLN A 18 10.24 8.87 4.53
CA GLN A 18 9.62 8.70 3.23
C GLN A 18 10.54 7.84 2.35
N LEU A 19 9.99 6.76 1.78
CA LEU A 19 10.67 6.00 0.74
C LEU A 19 11.00 6.95 -0.41
N HIS A 20 12.27 7.03 -0.80
CA HIS A 20 12.73 7.97 -1.83
C HIS A 20 12.01 7.75 -3.18
N GLY A 21 11.37 8.81 -3.70
CA GLY A 21 10.80 8.87 -5.05
C GLY A 21 9.36 9.39 -5.10
N VAL A 22 8.99 10.05 -6.20
CA VAL A 22 7.61 10.47 -6.47
C VAL A 22 6.78 9.24 -6.86
N ASP A 23 5.57 9.11 -6.30
CA ASP A 23 4.61 8.03 -6.58
C ASP A 23 3.21 8.64 -6.60
N ASN A 24 2.93 9.48 -7.59
CA ASN A 24 1.63 10.15 -7.72
C ASN A 24 0.74 9.43 -8.73
N PHE A 25 1.33 8.72 -9.70
CA PHE A 25 0.57 8.03 -10.74
C PHE A 25 -0.25 6.85 -10.19
N GLY A 26 -1.54 6.81 -10.54
CA GLY A 26 -2.46 5.75 -10.14
C GLY A 26 -3.00 5.86 -8.71
N LYS A 27 -2.68 6.93 -7.97
CA LYS A 27 -3.33 7.26 -6.69
C LYS A 27 -4.68 7.95 -6.95
N ASP A 28 -5.62 7.26 -7.59
CA ASP A 28 -6.98 7.78 -7.70
C ASP A 28 -7.71 7.56 -6.37
N ASN A 29 -8.36 8.61 -5.86
CA ASN A 29 -9.21 8.50 -4.68
C ASN A 29 -10.38 7.58 -5.02
N THR A 30 -10.60 6.55 -4.20
CA THR A 30 -11.79 5.70 -4.31
C THR A 30 -13.06 6.56 -4.45
N PRO A 31 -13.95 6.25 -5.40
CA PRO A 31 -15.10 7.11 -5.67
C PRO A 31 -15.91 7.31 -4.40
N ARG A 32 -16.05 8.58 -3.99
CA ARG A 32 -16.94 8.98 -2.91
C ARG A 32 -18.36 8.67 -3.37
N ARG A 33 -19.00 7.70 -2.73
CA ARG A 33 -20.46 7.65 -2.72
C ARG A 33 -20.92 8.39 -1.48
N SER A 34 -21.96 9.19 -1.60
CA SER A 34 -22.58 9.85 -0.45
C SER A 34 -23.49 8.85 0.25
N LEU A 35 -23.66 9.02 1.56
CA LEU A 35 -24.72 8.29 2.26
C LEU A 35 -26.07 8.87 1.84
N LEU A 36 -27.10 8.03 1.84
CA LEU A 36 -28.46 8.48 1.63
C LEU A 36 -28.84 9.46 2.73
N LEU A 37 -29.57 10.52 2.37
CA LEU A 37 -30.01 11.53 3.33
C LEU A 37 -30.76 10.90 4.51
N ASP A 38 -31.59 9.89 4.24
CA ASP A 38 -32.38 9.21 5.26
C ASP A 38 -31.50 8.42 6.26
N THR A 39 -30.34 7.91 5.81
CA THR A 39 -29.35 7.24 6.66
C THR A 39 -28.69 8.23 7.63
N VAL A 40 -28.26 9.40 7.14
CA VAL A 40 -27.60 10.41 7.99
C VAL A 40 -28.58 11.17 8.88
N MET A 41 -29.86 11.18 8.51
CA MET A 41 -30.94 11.70 9.34
C MET A 41 -31.31 10.73 10.48
N GLN A 42 -30.74 9.51 10.49
CA GLN A 42 -30.92 8.51 11.55
C GLN A 42 -32.40 8.21 11.84
N GLY A 43 -33.20 8.06 10.78
CA GLY A 43 -34.64 7.77 10.89
C GLY A 43 -35.53 8.98 11.18
N ARG A 44 -34.99 10.21 11.16
CA ARG A 44 -35.78 11.44 11.33
C ARG A 44 -36.45 11.87 10.02
N PRO A 45 -37.68 12.40 10.07
CA PRO A 45 -38.32 12.96 8.90
C PRO A 45 -37.60 14.22 8.42
N ARG A 46 -37.63 14.44 7.11
CA ARG A 46 -37.16 15.68 6.49
C ARG A 46 -38.08 16.82 6.92
N ALA A 47 -37.50 17.91 7.41
CA ALA A 47 -38.25 19.04 7.98
C ALA A 47 -38.67 20.08 6.92
N SER A 48 -37.95 20.17 5.81
CA SER A 48 -38.15 21.17 4.77
C SER A 48 -39.05 20.65 3.65
N SER A 49 -40.02 21.46 3.23
CA SER A 49 -40.90 21.18 2.09
C SER A 49 -40.31 21.61 0.74
N CYS A 50 -39.03 22.02 0.69
CA CYS A 50 -38.36 22.41 -0.54
C CYS A 50 -38.26 21.24 -1.53
N GLU A 51 -38.58 21.48 -2.80
CA GLU A 51 -38.64 20.45 -3.84
C GLU A 51 -37.36 19.62 -3.95
N LEU A 52 -36.18 20.24 -3.79
CA LEU A 52 -34.89 19.57 -3.83
C LEU A 52 -34.82 18.43 -2.81
N VAL A 53 -35.12 18.70 -1.53
CA VAL A 53 -35.01 17.71 -0.45
C VAL A 53 -36.16 16.70 -0.42
N GLN A 54 -37.18 16.88 -1.27
CA GLN A 54 -38.27 15.93 -1.47
C GLN A 54 -37.98 14.91 -2.57
N LEU A 55 -36.86 15.05 -3.30
CA LEU A 55 -36.40 14.04 -4.25
C LEU A 55 -36.05 12.71 -3.55
N PRO A 56 -36.06 11.58 -4.27
CA PRO A 56 -35.57 10.30 -3.75
C PRO A 56 -34.15 10.42 -3.19
N ALA A 57 -33.86 9.70 -2.11
CA ALA A 57 -32.59 9.84 -1.39
C ALA A 57 -31.37 9.47 -2.26
N GLU A 58 -31.56 8.58 -3.22
CA GLU A 58 -30.55 8.14 -4.19
C GLU A 58 -30.17 9.31 -5.11
N ILE A 59 -31.15 10.06 -5.62
CA ILE A 59 -30.92 11.24 -6.46
C ILE A 59 -30.21 12.34 -5.67
N LEU A 60 -30.59 12.52 -4.40
CA LEU A 60 -29.91 13.46 -3.51
C LEU A 60 -28.44 13.09 -3.27
N ALA A 61 -28.15 11.80 -3.10
CA ALA A 61 -26.78 11.32 -2.95
C ALA A 61 -25.96 11.56 -4.23
N ASP A 62 -26.52 11.25 -5.40
CA ASP A 62 -25.87 11.51 -6.70
C ASP A 62 -25.58 13.00 -6.90
N ILE A 63 -26.50 13.89 -6.51
CA ILE A 63 -26.29 15.35 -6.56
C ILE A 63 -25.12 15.76 -5.66
N VAL A 64 -25.05 15.25 -4.43
CA VAL A 64 -23.94 15.59 -3.50
C VAL A 64 -22.62 15.02 -3.99
N ASP A 65 -22.62 13.84 -4.59
CA ASP A 65 -21.42 13.23 -5.17
C ASP A 65 -20.84 14.10 -6.28
N LEU A 66 -21.69 14.70 -7.13
CA LEU A 66 -21.25 15.67 -8.14
C LEU A 66 -20.66 16.96 -7.53
N LEU A 67 -21.07 17.33 -6.31
CA LEU A 67 -20.60 18.52 -5.61
C LEU A 67 -19.44 18.24 -4.64
N SER A 68 -19.04 16.97 -4.47
CA SER A 68 -18.17 16.54 -3.36
C SER A 68 -16.78 17.19 -3.36
N ASP A 69 -16.28 17.61 -4.52
CA ASP A 69 -15.00 18.30 -4.65
C ASP A 69 -15.12 19.84 -4.65
N ASP A 70 -16.33 20.38 -4.76
CA ASP A 70 -16.59 21.82 -4.68
C ASP A 70 -17.09 22.22 -3.28
N LYS A 71 -16.11 22.50 -2.40
CA LYS A 71 -16.36 22.96 -1.04
C LYS A 71 -17.21 24.24 -0.97
N THR A 72 -17.13 25.11 -1.98
CA THR A 72 -17.87 26.38 -2.02
C THR A 72 -19.35 26.12 -2.29
N SER A 73 -19.64 25.26 -3.25
CA SER A 73 -21.02 24.84 -3.56
C SER A 73 -21.65 24.07 -2.40
N LEU A 74 -20.91 23.14 -1.77
CA LEU A 74 -21.39 22.45 -0.56
C LEU A 74 -21.66 23.43 0.60
N GLY A 75 -20.79 24.43 0.78
CA GLY A 75 -20.99 25.48 1.78
C GLY A 75 -22.25 26.28 1.52
N SER A 76 -22.51 26.64 0.26
CA SER A 76 -23.71 27.37 -0.15
C SER A 76 -24.99 26.55 0.07
N LEU A 77 -24.97 25.26 -0.27
CA LEU A 77 -26.07 24.33 -0.01
C LEU A 77 -26.37 24.23 1.50
N ALA A 78 -25.34 24.18 2.34
CA ALA A 78 -25.49 24.04 3.78
C ALA A 78 -26.22 25.21 4.46
N LEU A 79 -26.22 26.38 3.83
CA LEU A 79 -26.87 27.60 4.35
C LEU A 79 -28.37 27.65 4.03
N ALA A 80 -28.88 26.84 3.10
CA ALA A 80 -30.25 26.94 2.62
C ALA A 80 -31.31 26.57 3.67
N ASN A 81 -31.17 25.42 4.34
CA ASN A 81 -32.03 24.98 5.44
C ASN A 81 -31.36 23.83 6.23
N SER A 82 -32.02 23.30 7.27
CA SER A 82 -31.48 22.22 8.11
C SER A 82 -31.21 20.92 7.35
N ASP A 83 -32.06 20.56 6.40
CA ASP A 83 -31.95 19.30 5.66
C ASP A 83 -30.84 19.43 4.60
N CYS A 84 -30.77 20.57 3.90
CA CYS A 84 -29.67 20.88 2.99
C CYS A 84 -28.32 20.96 3.73
N ARG A 85 -28.31 21.40 5.00
CA ARG A 85 -27.12 21.35 5.85
C ARG A 85 -26.67 19.91 6.10
N GLN A 86 -27.60 19.02 6.45
CA GLN A 86 -27.25 17.62 6.68
C GLN A 86 -26.82 16.92 5.39
N LEU A 87 -27.47 17.25 4.28
CA LEU A 87 -27.12 16.77 2.95
C LEU A 87 -25.70 17.23 2.55
N ALA A 88 -25.38 18.52 2.70
CA ALA A 88 -24.04 19.04 2.43
C ALA A 88 -22.97 18.41 3.33
N ARG A 89 -23.30 18.15 4.60
CA ARG A 89 -22.39 17.45 5.54
C ARG A 89 -22.03 16.04 5.08
N CYS A 90 -22.90 15.36 4.32
CA CYS A 90 -22.60 14.04 3.76
C CYS A 90 -21.38 14.06 2.86
N GLY A 91 -21.22 15.12 2.06
CA GLY A 91 -20.03 15.32 1.24
C GLY A 91 -18.85 15.88 2.05
N GLN A 92 -19.11 16.92 2.86
CA GLN A 92 -18.06 17.65 3.58
C GLN A 92 -17.32 16.80 4.63
N PHE A 93 -18.01 15.87 5.29
CA PHE A 93 -17.50 15.07 6.40
C PHE A 93 -17.45 13.57 6.08
N ALA A 94 -17.63 13.15 4.82
CA ALA A 94 -17.52 11.75 4.41
C ALA A 94 -16.19 11.12 4.87
N GLU A 95 -15.13 11.93 4.81
CA GLU A 95 -13.75 11.58 5.16
C GLU A 95 -13.23 12.58 6.18
N VAL A 96 -12.68 12.07 7.28
CA VAL A 96 -12.08 12.90 8.34
C VAL A 96 -10.67 12.42 8.62
N ASN A 97 -9.75 13.36 8.74
CA ASN A 97 -8.37 13.12 9.13
C ASN A 97 -8.14 13.66 10.55
N PHE A 98 -7.72 12.78 11.47
CA PHE A 98 -7.20 13.16 12.77
C PHE A 98 -5.68 13.27 12.67
N ASP A 99 -5.21 14.48 12.39
CA ASP A 99 -3.82 14.83 12.10
C ASP A 99 -3.12 15.60 13.23
N TYR A 100 -3.74 15.58 14.41
CA TYR A 100 -3.33 16.32 15.61
C TYR A 100 -3.46 17.86 15.54
N SER A 101 -3.99 18.42 14.43
CA SER A 101 -4.34 19.84 14.35
C SER A 101 -5.36 20.25 15.41
N LEU A 102 -5.43 21.55 15.70
CA LEU A 102 -6.43 22.09 16.63
C LEU A 102 -7.86 21.74 16.20
N GLN A 103 -8.14 21.85 14.90
CA GLN A 103 -9.46 21.55 14.31
C GLN A 103 -9.80 20.06 14.46
N ALA A 104 -8.85 19.16 14.21
CA ALA A 104 -9.06 17.73 14.39
C ALA A 104 -9.36 17.37 15.86
N ARG A 105 -8.62 17.96 16.81
CA ARG A 105 -8.85 17.75 18.25
C ARG A 105 -10.22 18.30 18.70
N GLN A 106 -10.59 19.49 18.23
CA GLN A 106 -11.90 20.07 18.49
C GLN A 106 -13.04 19.22 17.92
N LEU A 107 -12.86 18.70 16.70
CA LEU A 107 -13.82 17.79 16.07
C LEU A 107 -13.98 16.50 16.89
N ALA A 108 -12.88 15.89 17.34
CA ALA A 108 -12.93 14.70 18.20
C ALA A 108 -13.74 14.96 19.48
N SER A 109 -13.45 16.06 20.19
CA SER A 109 -14.21 16.45 21.37
C SER A 109 -15.69 16.70 21.08
N HIS A 110 -16.00 17.35 19.95
CA HIS A 110 -17.38 17.58 19.53
C HIS A 110 -18.13 16.26 19.27
N LEU A 111 -17.52 15.31 18.57
CA LEU A 111 -18.12 14.00 18.27
C LEU A 111 -18.40 13.19 19.55
N VAL A 112 -17.51 13.22 20.54
CA VAL A 112 -17.76 12.59 21.85
C VAL A 112 -18.95 13.24 22.57
N GLN A 113 -19.07 14.56 22.49
CA GLN A 113 -20.24 15.28 23.03
C GLN A 113 -21.52 14.92 22.28
N GLU A 114 -21.48 14.79 20.94
CA GLU A 114 -22.62 14.40 20.12
C GLU A 114 -23.17 13.02 20.52
N ASN A 115 -22.29 12.06 20.83
CA ASN A 115 -22.70 10.73 21.27
C ASN A 115 -23.31 10.73 22.68
N SER A 116 -22.80 11.59 23.57
CA SER A 116 -23.22 11.64 24.98
C SER A 116 -24.54 12.40 25.17
N SER A 117 -24.86 13.31 24.26
CA SER A 117 -26.10 14.09 24.31
C SER A 117 -27.14 13.44 23.40
N GLN A 118 -28.34 13.16 23.91
CA GLN A 118 -29.49 12.73 23.10
C GLN A 118 -29.92 13.89 22.17
N LEU A 119 -29.12 14.16 21.14
CA LEU A 119 -29.22 15.39 20.37
C LEU A 119 -30.53 15.46 19.60
N LEU A 120 -31.23 16.57 19.78
CA LEU A 120 -32.44 16.94 19.04
C LEU A 120 -32.19 17.22 17.54
N LYS A 121 -30.93 17.22 17.07
CA LYS A 121 -30.55 17.42 15.65
C LYS A 121 -29.58 16.32 15.15
N PRO A 122 -29.58 15.97 13.86
CA PRO A 122 -28.61 15.04 13.29
C PRO A 122 -27.19 15.64 13.38
N GLY A 123 -26.27 14.84 13.93
CA GLY A 123 -24.88 15.23 14.20
C GLY A 123 -23.97 15.06 12.98
N ILE A 124 -22.75 15.55 13.12
CA ILE A 124 -21.67 15.35 12.13
C ILE A 124 -21.26 13.87 12.09
N GLY A 125 -21.25 13.18 13.23
CA GLY A 125 -20.81 11.78 13.32
C GLY A 125 -21.57 10.82 12.40
N ALA A 126 -22.84 11.11 12.11
CA ALA A 126 -23.65 10.29 11.20
C ALA A 126 -23.19 10.37 9.72
N CYS A 127 -22.46 11.43 9.35
CA CYS A 127 -21.97 11.64 7.99
C CYS A 127 -20.57 11.04 7.76
N ILE A 128 -19.84 10.66 8.82
CA ILE A 128 -18.46 10.18 8.71
C ILE A 128 -18.45 8.70 8.31
N ARG A 129 -17.81 8.41 7.18
CA ARG A 129 -17.66 7.05 6.64
C ARG A 129 -16.23 6.55 6.71
N ARG A 130 -15.26 7.46 6.58
CA ARG A 130 -13.84 7.12 6.54
C ARG A 130 -13.07 7.99 7.50
N VAL A 131 -12.23 7.34 8.29
CA VAL A 131 -11.33 8.02 9.21
C VAL A 131 -9.90 7.63 8.89
N THR A 132 -9.03 8.63 8.76
CA THR A 132 -7.58 8.44 8.82
C THR A 132 -7.07 9.04 10.13
N PHE A 133 -6.40 8.25 10.96
CA PHE A 133 -5.67 8.74 12.12
C PHE A 133 -4.18 8.73 11.80
N ALA A 134 -3.61 9.91 11.61
CA ALA A 134 -2.23 10.09 11.16
C ALA A 134 -1.71 11.45 11.62
N SER A 135 -1.12 11.52 12.80
CA SER A 135 -0.56 12.77 13.34
C SER A 135 0.44 13.39 12.36
N HIS A 136 0.23 14.66 12.02
CA HIS A 136 1.10 15.35 11.08
C HIS A 136 2.27 16.02 11.82
N PRO A 137 3.53 15.80 11.41
CA PRO A 137 4.70 16.34 12.10
C PRO A 137 4.64 17.84 12.35
N HIS A 138 4.24 18.61 11.34
CA HIS A 138 4.05 20.06 11.46
C HIS A 138 3.04 20.48 12.55
N HIS A 139 1.89 19.79 12.67
CA HIS A 139 0.89 20.14 13.68
C HIS A 139 1.33 19.74 15.09
N PHE A 140 2.07 18.62 15.19
CA PHE A 140 2.65 18.16 16.44
C PHE A 140 3.73 19.13 16.94
N THR A 141 4.70 19.47 16.09
CA THR A 141 5.79 20.42 16.44
C THR A 141 5.26 21.81 16.73
N GLN A 142 4.26 22.30 15.99
CA GLN A 142 3.65 23.60 16.27
C GLN A 142 2.92 23.62 17.62
N THR A 143 2.25 22.53 18.00
CA THR A 143 1.55 22.42 19.30
C THR A 143 2.54 22.32 20.46
N HIS A 144 3.63 21.57 20.26
CA HIS A 144 4.63 21.25 21.29
C HIS A 144 5.97 21.92 21.01
N ARG A 145 5.93 23.22 20.69
CA ARG A 145 7.11 23.99 20.29
C ARG A 145 8.21 23.97 21.35
N GLU A 146 7.85 24.04 22.63
CA GLU A 146 8.84 24.03 23.73
C GLU A 146 9.66 22.73 23.75
N LEU A 147 9.04 21.58 23.51
CA LEU A 147 9.75 20.30 23.42
C LEU A 147 10.59 20.22 22.14
N TYR A 148 10.07 20.71 21.01
CA TYR A 148 10.82 20.76 19.76
C TYR A 148 12.07 21.64 19.87
N ASP A 149 11.93 22.85 20.41
CA ASP A 149 13.03 23.80 20.60
C ASP A 149 14.07 23.27 21.61
N ALA A 150 13.64 22.49 22.61
CA ALA A 150 14.53 21.83 23.56
C ALA A 150 15.35 20.68 22.93
N LEU A 151 14.83 20.01 21.89
CA LEU A 151 15.49 18.90 21.22
C LEU A 151 16.38 19.33 20.06
N ASP A 152 15.92 20.27 19.23
CA ASP A 152 16.51 20.63 17.93
C ASP A 152 16.60 22.16 17.72
N GLY A 153 16.24 22.95 18.73
CA GLY A 153 16.28 24.41 18.68
C GLY A 153 17.64 25.01 19.06
N PRO A 154 17.80 26.33 18.86
CA PRO A 154 19.06 27.05 19.14
C PRO A 154 19.45 27.04 20.62
N ASP A 155 18.49 26.80 21.51
CA ASP A 155 18.69 26.74 22.97
C ASP A 155 18.81 25.30 23.50
N SER A 156 18.87 24.28 22.63
CA SER A 156 18.95 22.86 23.01
C SER A 156 20.12 22.54 23.97
N GLU A 157 21.25 23.23 23.82
CA GLU A 157 22.42 23.08 24.71
C GLU A 157 22.21 23.66 26.13
N SER A 158 21.18 24.48 26.32
CA SER A 158 20.90 25.17 27.59
C SER A 158 19.86 24.45 28.46
N VAL A 159 19.15 23.44 27.92
CA VAL A 159 18.11 22.69 28.62
C VAL A 159 18.73 21.54 29.41
N THR A 160 18.38 21.43 30.71
CA THR A 160 18.86 20.30 31.53
C THR A 160 18.11 19.02 31.21
N ASP A 161 18.78 17.86 31.35
CA ASP A 161 18.16 16.53 31.19
C ASP A 161 16.85 16.36 31.97
N LYS A 162 16.76 16.95 33.19
CA LYS A 162 15.55 16.88 34.01
C LYS A 162 14.39 17.67 33.44
N GLN A 163 14.66 18.85 32.86
CA GLN A 163 13.63 19.66 32.21
C GLN A 163 13.13 18.98 30.95
N LEU A 164 14.05 18.45 30.14
CA LEU A 164 13.71 17.70 28.93
C LEU A 164 12.84 16.48 29.26
N TYR A 165 13.21 15.71 30.29
CA TYR A 165 12.41 14.58 30.78
C TYR A 165 10.99 14.99 31.18
N PHE A 166 10.84 16.09 31.92
CA PHE A 166 9.52 16.58 32.35
C PHE A 166 8.66 16.99 31.15
N LEU A 167 9.21 17.79 30.23
CA LEU A 167 8.52 18.22 29.01
C LEU A 167 8.09 17.02 28.17
N TYR A 168 9.00 16.08 27.96
CA TYR A 168 8.74 14.85 27.20
C TYR A 168 7.55 14.07 27.76
N HIS A 169 7.54 13.81 29.08
CA HIS A 169 6.45 13.07 29.72
C HIS A 169 5.13 13.84 29.75
N GLN A 170 5.17 15.16 29.93
CA GLN A 170 3.97 16.00 29.86
C GLN A 170 3.34 15.93 28.47
N VAL A 171 4.14 16.15 27.41
CA VAL A 171 3.68 16.10 26.02
C VAL A 171 3.15 14.71 25.66
N GLY A 172 3.83 13.64 26.11
CA GLY A 172 3.35 12.27 25.94
C GLY A 172 1.97 12.05 26.59
N ALA A 173 1.76 12.53 27.81
CA ALA A 173 0.47 12.43 28.50
C ALA A 173 -0.64 13.21 27.77
N GLU A 174 -0.34 14.42 27.29
CA GLU A 174 -1.28 15.23 26.51
C GLU A 174 -1.68 14.57 25.18
N TYR A 175 -0.71 13.98 24.47
CA TYR A 175 -0.96 13.23 23.25
C TYR A 175 -1.84 12.01 23.51
N VAL A 176 -1.52 11.19 24.52
CA VAL A 176 -2.31 10.00 24.88
C VAL A 176 -3.74 10.39 25.25
N ALA A 177 -3.94 11.48 25.99
CA ALA A 177 -5.27 11.99 26.32
C ALA A 177 -6.05 12.43 25.07
N ALA A 178 -5.42 13.19 24.16
CA ALA A 178 -6.05 13.62 22.92
C ALA A 178 -6.40 12.43 22.01
N ARG A 179 -5.52 11.44 21.92
CA ARG A 179 -5.75 10.18 21.20
C ARG A 179 -6.93 9.42 21.78
N ALA A 180 -7.02 9.29 23.10
CA ALA A 180 -8.12 8.58 23.77
C ALA A 180 -9.49 9.21 23.43
N VAL A 181 -9.57 10.55 23.33
CA VAL A 181 -10.78 11.27 22.89
C VAL A 181 -11.12 10.94 21.44
N ALA A 182 -10.13 10.93 20.54
CA ALA A 182 -10.34 10.57 19.15
C ALA A 182 -10.80 9.12 18.98
N VAL A 183 -10.18 8.16 19.69
CA VAL A 183 -10.59 6.75 19.66
C VAL A 183 -12.04 6.59 20.14
N GLU A 184 -12.45 7.30 21.20
CA GLU A 184 -13.83 7.29 21.69
C GLU A 184 -14.82 7.84 20.65
N ALA A 185 -14.46 8.94 19.98
CA ALA A 185 -15.25 9.49 18.89
C ALA A 185 -15.42 8.47 17.75
N ILE A 186 -14.31 7.87 17.30
CA ILE A 186 -14.26 6.90 16.20
C ILE A 186 -15.09 5.66 16.52
N SER A 187 -14.95 5.09 17.73
CA SER A 187 -15.67 3.88 18.11
C SER A 187 -17.19 4.05 18.15
N SER A 188 -17.65 5.31 18.24
CA SER A 188 -19.06 5.67 18.35
C SER A 188 -19.70 6.05 17.01
N LEU A 189 -18.93 6.06 15.90
CA LEU A 189 -19.44 6.45 14.60
C LEU A 189 -20.41 5.39 14.04
N PRO A 190 -21.66 5.75 13.71
CA PRO A 190 -22.69 4.78 13.34
C PRO A 190 -22.52 4.23 11.91
N ASN A 191 -21.92 5.00 11.01
CA ASN A 191 -21.80 4.68 9.59
C ASN A 191 -20.33 4.57 9.14
N LEU A 192 -19.42 4.25 10.06
CA LEU A 192 -18.01 4.10 9.74
C LEU A 192 -17.81 2.86 8.87
N GLU A 193 -17.24 3.06 7.69
CA GLU A 193 -16.93 1.99 6.73
C GLU A 193 -15.46 1.62 6.78
N SER A 194 -14.57 2.61 6.89
CA SER A 194 -13.13 2.38 6.92
C SER A 194 -12.38 3.19 7.96
N LEU A 195 -11.43 2.55 8.63
CA LEU A 195 -10.46 3.18 9.54
C LEU A 195 -9.03 2.87 9.06
N SER A 196 -8.26 3.92 8.77
CA SER A 196 -6.83 3.81 8.51
C SER A 196 -6.06 4.47 9.66
N TRP A 197 -5.25 3.69 10.35
CA TRP A 197 -4.41 4.12 11.45
C TRP A 197 -2.94 4.04 11.01
N LYS A 198 -2.30 5.20 10.88
CA LYS A 198 -0.92 5.33 10.37
C LYS A 198 0.03 5.94 11.39
N ASP A 199 -0.47 6.18 12.60
CA ASP A 199 0.32 6.70 13.69
C ASP A 199 1.15 5.56 14.31
N GLN A 200 2.45 5.81 14.52
CA GLN A 200 3.42 4.82 14.98
C GLN A 200 3.50 4.72 16.51
N TYR A 201 2.88 5.65 17.23
CA TYR A 201 2.84 5.58 18.68
C TYR A 201 2.11 4.32 19.17
N SER A 202 2.63 3.68 20.22
CA SER A 202 2.18 2.37 20.69
C SER A 202 0.68 2.27 21.03
N LEU A 203 0.08 1.11 20.76
CA LEU A 203 -1.33 0.81 20.97
C LEU A 203 -1.54 -0.15 22.14
N ASP A 204 -2.43 0.27 23.05
CA ASP A 204 -2.81 -0.46 24.26
C ASP A 204 -4.05 -1.34 24.07
N GLY A 205 -4.39 -2.13 25.09
CA GLY A 205 -5.57 -2.99 25.07
C GLY A 205 -6.90 -2.23 25.01
N ASP A 206 -6.94 -0.98 25.49
CA ASP A 206 -8.15 -0.16 25.48
C ASP A 206 -8.48 0.34 24.07
N PHE A 207 -7.46 0.68 23.27
CA PHE A 207 -7.62 0.93 21.84
C PHE A 207 -8.33 -0.24 21.15
N PHE A 208 -7.79 -1.46 21.27
CA PHE A 208 -8.38 -2.62 20.59
C PHE A 208 -9.77 -2.94 21.11
N ARG A 209 -10.03 -2.79 22.42
CA ARG A 209 -11.36 -2.99 23.00
C ARG A 209 -12.41 -2.04 22.42
N LYS A 210 -12.04 -0.80 22.11
CA LYS A 210 -12.95 0.20 21.52
C LYS A 210 -13.11 -0.02 20.01
N ILE A 211 -12.01 -0.23 19.29
CA ILE A 211 -12.03 -0.38 17.83
C ILE A 211 -12.73 -1.67 17.39
N THR A 212 -12.62 -2.76 18.14
CA THR A 212 -13.37 -4.00 17.86
C THR A 212 -14.90 -3.85 17.96
N ARG A 213 -15.40 -2.75 18.54
CA ARG A 213 -16.83 -2.45 18.66
C ARG A 213 -17.33 -1.45 17.63
N CYS A 214 -16.45 -0.85 16.83
CA CYS A 214 -16.86 0.10 15.81
C CYS A 214 -17.53 -0.59 14.61
N SER A 215 -18.26 0.19 13.81
CA SER A 215 -18.99 -0.29 12.63
C SER A 215 -18.11 -0.54 11.39
N ALA A 216 -16.81 -0.22 11.46
CA ALA A 216 -15.89 -0.31 10.32
C ALA A 216 -15.82 -1.73 9.74
N GLN A 217 -15.89 -1.79 8.41
CA GLN A 217 -15.74 -3.03 7.64
C GLN A 217 -14.34 -3.18 7.07
N HIS A 218 -13.58 -2.09 6.98
CA HIS A 218 -12.23 -2.05 6.43
C HIS A 218 -11.29 -1.39 7.43
N ILE A 219 -10.27 -2.10 7.89
CA ILE A 219 -9.29 -1.57 8.85
C ILE A 219 -7.89 -1.75 8.30
N ASP A 220 -7.13 -0.66 8.30
CA ASP A 220 -5.72 -0.60 7.92
C ASP A 220 -4.92 -0.07 9.10
N LEU A 221 -4.17 -0.94 9.77
CA LEU A 221 -3.20 -0.58 10.80
C LEU A 221 -1.81 -0.61 10.16
N ASP A 222 -1.24 0.55 9.84
CA ASP A 222 0.05 0.67 9.15
C ASP A 222 1.16 1.11 10.10
N ARG A 223 1.94 0.13 10.55
CA ARG A 223 3.09 0.24 11.45
C ARG A 223 2.83 0.80 12.86
N PRO A 224 1.67 0.60 13.51
CA PRO A 224 1.62 0.83 14.93
C PRO A 224 2.40 -0.27 15.68
N VAL A 225 3.00 0.13 16.80
CA VAL A 225 3.56 -0.80 17.78
C VAL A 225 2.45 -1.26 18.71
N ILE A 226 2.40 -2.54 19.06
CA ILE A 226 1.48 -3.08 20.07
C ILE A 226 2.22 -3.13 21.40
N ASP A 227 1.64 -2.54 22.44
CA ASP A 227 2.27 -2.45 23.77
C ASP A 227 2.41 -3.81 24.47
N ASP A 228 1.49 -4.75 24.23
CA ASP A 228 1.46 -6.07 24.88
C ASP A 228 0.59 -7.08 24.10
N ALA A 229 0.70 -8.37 24.39
CA ALA A 229 -0.10 -9.44 23.77
C ALA A 229 -1.51 -9.56 24.38
N TRP A 230 -2.29 -8.48 24.28
CA TRP A 230 -3.64 -8.39 24.83
C TRP A 230 -4.56 -9.49 24.29
N SER A 231 -5.30 -10.15 25.18
CA SER A 231 -6.34 -11.09 24.78
C SER A 231 -7.66 -10.35 24.55
N LEU A 232 -8.21 -10.44 23.33
CA LEU A 232 -9.50 -9.83 22.96
C LEU A 232 -10.67 -10.76 23.33
N THR A 233 -10.67 -11.29 24.55
CA THR A 233 -11.68 -12.25 25.00
C THR A 233 -13.01 -11.59 25.37
N PRO A 234 -14.15 -12.31 25.26
CA PRO A 234 -15.46 -11.82 25.67
C PRO A 234 -15.48 -11.32 27.13
N PRO A 235 -16.38 -10.37 27.50
CA PRO A 235 -17.57 -9.95 26.75
C PRO A 235 -17.27 -8.80 25.77
N LEU A 236 -17.20 -9.14 24.48
CA LEU A 236 -17.30 -8.19 23.39
C LEU A 236 -18.74 -8.28 22.87
N THR A 237 -19.45 -7.15 22.89
CA THR A 237 -20.78 -6.99 22.30
C THR A 237 -20.64 -5.99 21.16
N PRO A 238 -20.86 -6.39 19.89
CA PRO A 238 -21.24 -7.74 19.42
C PRO A 238 -20.11 -8.78 19.56
N SER A 239 -20.47 -10.06 19.60
CA SER A 239 -19.51 -11.19 19.68
C SER A 239 -18.74 -11.43 18.37
N VAL A 240 -19.14 -10.75 17.29
CA VAL A 240 -18.55 -10.82 15.96
C VAL A 240 -18.27 -9.41 15.51
N TRP A 241 -17.06 -9.18 15.02
CA TRP A 241 -16.68 -7.93 14.40
C TRP A 241 -16.99 -8.03 12.90
N PRO A 242 -17.89 -7.20 12.32
CA PRO A 242 -18.35 -7.32 10.92
C PRO A 242 -17.30 -6.90 9.88
N LEU A 243 -16.04 -7.19 10.16
CA LEU A 243 -14.88 -6.80 9.38
C LEU A 243 -14.79 -7.64 8.10
N ARG A 244 -14.69 -6.96 6.95
CA ARG A 244 -14.54 -7.58 5.62
C ARG A 244 -13.11 -7.50 5.12
N SER A 245 -12.37 -6.43 5.45
CA SER A 245 -10.94 -6.30 5.13
C SER A 245 -10.14 -5.89 6.35
N LEU A 246 -9.02 -6.58 6.57
CA LEU A 246 -8.08 -6.30 7.64
C LEU A 246 -6.66 -6.28 7.11
N LYS A 247 -6.02 -5.11 7.16
CA LYS A 247 -4.59 -4.95 6.96
C LYS A 247 -3.93 -4.66 8.31
N LEU A 248 -3.12 -5.61 8.75
CA LEU A 248 -2.35 -5.58 9.98
C LEU A 248 -0.88 -5.51 9.61
N HIS A 249 -0.27 -4.34 9.72
CA HIS A 249 1.17 -4.17 9.65
C HIS A 249 1.63 -3.67 11.02
N VAL A 250 2.03 -4.59 11.89
CA VAL A 250 2.26 -4.26 13.31
C VAL A 250 3.58 -4.84 13.82
N SER A 251 4.10 -4.29 14.91
CA SER A 251 5.23 -4.84 15.68
C SER A 251 4.85 -4.93 17.16
N LEU A 252 5.66 -5.62 17.97
CA LEU A 252 5.55 -5.64 19.44
C LEU A 252 6.60 -4.70 20.04
N ALA A 253 6.26 -4.02 21.13
CA ALA A 253 7.15 -3.09 21.82
C ALA A 253 8.46 -3.76 22.30
N GLN A 254 9.56 -3.02 22.21
CA GLN A 254 10.93 -3.42 22.44
C GLN A 254 11.22 -3.68 23.91
N ASP A 255 10.59 -2.94 24.81
CA ASP A 255 10.64 -3.20 26.25
C ASP A 255 10.08 -4.59 26.58
N LYS A 256 8.93 -4.95 25.99
CA LYS A 256 8.34 -6.29 26.11
C LYS A 256 9.22 -7.36 25.49
N TRP A 257 9.87 -7.06 24.38
CA TRP A 257 10.87 -7.96 23.82
C TRP A 257 12.01 -8.25 24.80
N ASN A 258 12.55 -7.21 25.43
CA ASN A 258 13.62 -7.35 26.41
C ASN A 258 13.16 -8.18 27.62
N GLU A 259 11.95 -7.92 28.13
CA GLU A 259 11.36 -8.73 29.21
C GLU A 259 11.21 -10.21 28.84
N ILE A 260 10.74 -10.52 27.62
CA ILE A 260 10.59 -11.89 27.13
C ILE A 260 11.95 -12.60 27.09
N ARG A 261 12.98 -11.89 26.60
CA ARG A 261 14.34 -12.44 26.51
C ARG A 261 14.94 -12.73 27.88
N GLU A 262 14.69 -11.86 28.86
CA GLU A 262 15.15 -12.05 30.24
C GLU A 262 14.43 -13.21 30.95
N LYS A 263 13.14 -13.42 30.65
CA LYS A 263 12.33 -14.50 31.24
C LYS A 263 12.63 -15.89 30.66
N GLY A 264 13.33 -15.97 29.53
CA GLY A 264 13.71 -17.22 28.86
C GLY A 264 12.71 -17.69 27.80
N GLU A 265 13.10 -18.71 27.01
CA GLU A 265 12.28 -19.26 25.92
C GLU A 265 10.97 -19.86 26.45
N THR A 266 9.87 -19.55 25.77
CA THR A 266 8.57 -20.20 25.98
C THR A 266 8.19 -20.96 24.71
N ASP A 267 7.50 -22.09 24.85
CA ASP A 267 7.05 -22.90 23.70
C ASP A 267 6.01 -22.18 22.82
N THR A 268 5.44 -21.09 23.33
CA THR A 268 4.36 -20.32 22.68
C THR A 268 4.78 -18.90 22.39
N HIS A 269 4.64 -18.47 21.14
CA HIS A 269 4.93 -17.09 20.75
C HIS A 269 4.03 -16.12 21.51
N HIS A 270 4.59 -15.04 22.07
CA HIS A 270 3.91 -14.09 22.96
C HIS A 270 2.60 -13.53 22.36
N MET A 271 2.64 -13.12 21.09
CA MET A 271 1.47 -12.58 20.37
C MET A 271 0.38 -13.59 20.00
N THR A 272 0.56 -14.88 20.31
CA THR A 272 -0.43 -15.93 19.99
C THR A 272 -1.81 -15.64 20.60
N SER A 273 -1.87 -15.16 21.84
CA SER A 273 -3.14 -14.80 22.49
C SER A 273 -3.88 -13.68 21.75
N PHE A 274 -3.15 -12.64 21.34
CA PHE A 274 -3.69 -11.52 20.58
C PHE A 274 -4.24 -11.96 19.22
N PHE A 275 -3.41 -12.60 18.38
CA PHE A 275 -3.84 -13.00 17.03
C PHE A 275 -4.95 -14.06 17.05
N SER A 276 -4.86 -15.05 17.95
CA SER A 276 -5.89 -16.09 18.05
C SER A 276 -7.26 -15.54 18.45
N THR A 277 -7.31 -14.55 19.34
CA THR A 277 -8.58 -13.91 19.74
C THR A 277 -9.08 -12.96 18.66
N LEU A 278 -8.20 -12.14 18.08
CA LEU A 278 -8.51 -11.23 16.98
C LEU A 278 -9.15 -11.95 15.79
N PHE A 279 -8.50 -13.00 15.28
CA PHE A 279 -8.99 -13.72 14.11
C PHE A 279 -10.26 -14.51 14.41
N ARG A 280 -10.47 -14.97 15.64
CA ARG A 280 -11.73 -15.60 16.03
C ARG A 280 -12.91 -14.62 15.89
N LEU A 281 -12.70 -13.34 16.23
CA LEU A 281 -13.75 -12.30 16.18
C LEU A 281 -14.18 -11.93 14.76
N CYS A 282 -13.27 -11.95 13.79
CA CYS A 282 -13.57 -11.55 12.40
C CYS A 282 -13.64 -12.72 11.40
N SER A 283 -13.32 -13.96 11.82
CA SER A 283 -13.21 -15.13 10.91
C SER A 283 -14.41 -15.35 9.98
N GLN A 284 -15.63 -15.10 10.46
CA GLN A 284 -16.86 -15.39 9.71
C GLN A 284 -17.19 -14.35 8.63
N THR A 285 -16.65 -13.14 8.75
CA THR A 285 -16.96 -12.01 7.85
C THR A 285 -15.80 -11.62 6.96
N LEU A 286 -14.56 -11.98 7.33
CA LEU A 286 -13.34 -11.54 6.66
C LEU A 286 -13.26 -12.07 5.22
N GLU A 287 -13.07 -11.15 4.27
CA GLU A 287 -12.93 -11.39 2.84
C GLU A 287 -11.49 -11.15 2.35
N SER A 288 -10.79 -10.18 2.95
CA SER A 288 -9.37 -9.87 2.70
C SER A 288 -8.57 -9.76 4.01
N LEU A 289 -7.40 -10.40 4.03
CA LEU A 289 -6.43 -10.32 5.13
C LEU A 289 -5.04 -10.01 4.58
N THR A 290 -4.47 -8.88 4.98
CA THR A 290 -3.03 -8.61 4.88
C THR A 290 -2.44 -8.65 6.27
N TRP A 291 -1.51 -9.57 6.53
CA TRP A 291 -0.86 -9.74 7.81
C TRP A 291 0.65 -9.63 7.66
N MET A 292 1.20 -8.53 8.17
CA MET A 292 2.61 -8.26 8.30
C MET A 292 2.94 -8.05 9.77
N TYR A 293 3.86 -8.86 10.29
CA TYR A 293 4.32 -8.76 11.66
C TYR A 293 5.84 -8.62 11.63
N LEU A 294 6.34 -7.41 11.86
CA LEU A 294 7.77 -7.15 11.93
C LEU A 294 8.25 -7.57 13.31
N ASN A 295 8.49 -8.87 13.46
CA ASN A 295 9.23 -9.37 14.61
C ASN A 295 10.72 -9.09 14.33
N ASP A 296 11.41 -8.39 15.23
CA ASP A 296 12.86 -8.31 15.11
C ASP A 296 13.38 -9.76 15.10
N THR A 297 14.22 -10.06 14.12
CA THR A 297 14.79 -11.34 13.70
C THR A 297 15.50 -12.16 14.80
N ARG A 298 15.31 -11.83 16.08
CA ARG A 298 16.03 -12.33 17.26
C ARG A 298 15.22 -13.33 18.09
N GLN A 299 13.92 -13.54 17.83
CA GLN A 299 13.25 -14.79 18.23
C GLN A 299 13.48 -15.85 17.16
N GLU A 300 14.65 -16.49 17.22
CA GLU A 300 14.85 -17.71 16.46
C GLU A 300 13.86 -18.77 16.93
N GLY A 301 12.95 -19.21 16.07
CA GLY A 301 12.34 -20.54 16.23
C GLY A 301 10.84 -20.60 16.47
N VAL A 302 10.23 -19.80 17.34
CA VAL A 302 8.86 -20.05 17.82
C VAL A 302 7.80 -19.48 16.85
N PRO A 303 6.94 -20.31 16.24
CA PRO A 303 5.88 -19.83 15.36
C PRO A 303 4.72 -19.19 16.13
N VAL A 304 4.10 -18.17 15.53
CA VAL A 304 2.81 -17.64 15.95
C VAL A 304 1.72 -18.68 15.67
N SER A 305 0.87 -18.93 16.65
CA SER A 305 -0.35 -19.73 16.47
C SER A 305 -1.59 -18.84 16.43
N ILE A 306 -2.62 -19.29 15.70
CA ILE A 306 -3.97 -18.70 15.74
C ILE A 306 -4.94 -19.53 16.59
N GLY A 307 -4.41 -20.53 17.32
CA GLY A 307 -5.12 -21.36 18.29
C GLY A 307 -4.91 -22.86 18.09
N ASP A 308 -5.27 -23.65 19.09
CA ASP A 308 -5.06 -25.11 19.13
C ASP A 308 -5.96 -25.90 18.16
N ARG A 309 -6.93 -25.23 17.54
CA ARG A 309 -7.90 -25.81 16.61
C ARG A 309 -8.01 -24.96 15.37
N THR A 310 -8.31 -25.61 14.25
CA THR A 310 -8.47 -24.90 12.97
C THR A 310 -9.63 -23.92 13.02
N VAL A 311 -9.34 -22.66 12.70
CA VAL A 311 -10.35 -21.60 12.55
C VAL A 311 -10.85 -21.63 11.10
N SER A 312 -12.17 -21.48 10.92
CA SER A 312 -12.77 -21.45 9.58
C SER A 312 -12.96 -20.02 9.10
N PHE A 313 -12.46 -19.72 7.91
CA PHE A 313 -12.63 -18.43 7.22
C PHE A 313 -13.45 -18.61 5.94
N PRO A 314 -14.78 -18.77 6.03
CA PRO A 314 -15.62 -19.18 4.91
C PRO A 314 -15.73 -18.14 3.78
N ARG A 315 -15.36 -16.88 4.05
CA ARG A 315 -15.45 -15.77 3.09
C ARG A 315 -14.10 -15.24 2.62
N LEU A 316 -12.99 -15.73 3.18
CA LEU A 316 -11.67 -15.22 2.88
C LEU A 316 -11.25 -15.59 1.46
N ARG A 317 -11.02 -14.57 0.63
CA ARG A 317 -10.67 -14.69 -0.78
C ARG A 317 -9.27 -14.13 -1.08
N TYR A 318 -8.83 -13.15 -0.31
CA TYR A 318 -7.54 -12.49 -0.51
C TYR A 318 -6.71 -12.65 0.76
N LEU A 319 -5.53 -13.27 0.61
CA LEU A 319 -4.65 -13.54 1.73
C LEU A 319 -3.22 -13.14 1.39
N ARG A 320 -2.67 -12.23 2.18
CA ARG A 320 -1.29 -11.78 2.11
C ARG A 320 -0.62 -11.92 3.47
N ILE A 321 0.47 -12.67 3.53
CA ILE A 321 1.21 -12.92 4.78
C ILE A 321 2.68 -12.66 4.54
N ASN A 322 3.24 -11.69 5.28
CA ASN A 322 4.63 -11.25 5.14
C ASN A 322 5.30 -11.16 6.51
N PHE A 323 6.54 -11.62 6.62
CA PHE A 323 7.35 -11.57 7.85
C PHE A 323 6.72 -12.29 9.05
N VAL A 324 5.75 -13.19 8.84
CA VAL A 324 5.11 -13.96 9.93
C VAL A 324 5.54 -15.42 9.87
N LYS A 325 6.15 -15.93 10.95
CA LYS A 325 6.40 -17.37 11.11
C LYS A 325 5.16 -18.03 11.71
N LEU A 326 4.44 -18.83 10.91
CA LEU A 326 3.20 -19.49 11.34
C LEU A 326 3.39 -20.97 11.63
N ASP A 327 2.61 -21.46 12.60
CA ASP A 327 2.48 -22.89 12.85
C ASP A 327 1.68 -23.59 11.75
N SER A 328 1.75 -24.92 11.72
CA SER A 328 1.05 -25.72 10.71
C SER A 328 -0.48 -25.62 10.83
N VAL A 329 -1.00 -25.38 12.04
CA VAL A 329 -2.45 -25.24 12.30
C VAL A 329 -2.98 -23.94 11.70
N GLY A 330 -2.26 -22.83 11.88
CA GLY A 330 -2.60 -21.53 11.32
C GLY A 330 -2.55 -21.52 9.80
N ILE A 331 -1.50 -22.10 9.20
CA ILE A 331 -1.41 -22.28 7.75
C ILE A 331 -2.59 -23.10 7.22
N SER A 332 -2.89 -24.25 7.86
CA SER A 332 -4.01 -25.09 7.42
C SER A 332 -5.36 -24.38 7.52
N SER A 333 -5.55 -23.56 8.57
CA SER A 333 -6.79 -22.79 8.76
C SER A 333 -7.00 -21.77 7.65
N LEU A 334 -5.94 -21.06 7.27
CA LEU A 334 -6.00 -20.02 6.24
C LEU A 334 -6.11 -20.62 4.82
N LEU A 335 -5.36 -21.68 4.52
CA LEU A 335 -5.36 -22.32 3.19
C LEU A 335 -6.61 -23.19 2.91
N LYS A 336 -7.43 -23.49 3.92
CA LYS A 336 -8.76 -24.13 3.72
C LYS A 336 -9.83 -23.15 3.19
N SER A 337 -9.52 -21.87 3.10
CA SER A 337 -10.44 -20.83 2.66
C SER A 337 -10.63 -20.85 1.14
N PRO A 338 -11.75 -20.31 0.59
CA PRO A 338 -11.98 -20.21 -0.85
C PRO A 338 -11.15 -19.07 -1.47
N LEU A 339 -9.83 -19.20 -1.41
CA LEU A 339 -8.87 -18.19 -1.84
C LEU A 339 -8.88 -18.00 -3.35
N ARG A 340 -8.96 -16.73 -3.76
CA ARG A 340 -8.71 -16.26 -5.12
C ARG A 340 -7.32 -15.67 -5.30
N SER A 341 -6.75 -15.09 -4.26
CA SER A 341 -5.40 -14.52 -4.27
C SER A 341 -4.62 -14.95 -3.03
N LEU A 342 -3.37 -15.37 -3.26
CA LEU A 342 -2.45 -15.82 -2.23
C LEU A 342 -1.08 -15.17 -2.41
N ASP A 343 -0.65 -14.38 -1.44
CA ASP A 343 0.65 -13.69 -1.39
C ASP A 343 1.43 -14.10 -0.15
N LEU A 344 2.57 -14.75 -0.38
CA LEU A 344 3.42 -15.30 0.66
C LEU A 344 4.86 -14.86 0.49
N ASP A 345 5.55 -14.63 1.60
CA ASP A 345 6.98 -14.37 1.61
C ASP A 345 7.83 -15.59 2.02
N HIS A 346 9.14 -15.41 1.97
CA HIS A 346 10.11 -16.44 2.31
C HIS A 346 9.95 -17.00 3.73
N MET A 347 9.48 -16.22 4.72
CA MET A 347 9.30 -16.68 6.10
C MET A 347 8.17 -17.69 6.19
N VAL A 348 7.04 -17.44 5.53
CA VAL A 348 5.91 -18.37 5.50
C VAL A 348 6.24 -19.61 4.66
N LEU A 349 6.89 -19.41 3.52
CA LEU A 349 7.23 -20.47 2.55
C LEU A 349 8.29 -21.48 3.06
N GLN A 350 8.99 -21.16 4.16
CA GLN A 350 9.83 -22.14 4.85
C GLN A 350 9.03 -23.28 5.48
N ASN A 351 7.78 -23.05 5.88
CA ASN A 351 6.95 -24.09 6.47
C ASN A 351 6.41 -25.04 5.36
N PRO A 352 6.78 -26.33 5.37
CA PRO A 352 6.36 -27.26 4.32
C PRO A 352 4.85 -27.48 4.26
N SER A 353 4.12 -27.21 5.35
CA SER A 353 2.66 -27.35 5.42
C SER A 353 1.92 -26.45 4.45
N VAL A 354 2.53 -25.34 3.99
CA VAL A 354 1.97 -24.47 2.94
C VAL A 354 1.65 -25.24 1.66
N PHE A 355 2.44 -26.28 1.37
CA PHE A 355 2.33 -27.05 0.13
C PHE A 355 1.58 -28.38 0.29
N ASN A 356 1.09 -28.67 1.50
CA ASN A 356 0.37 -29.90 1.83
C ASN A 356 -1.16 -29.71 1.76
N CYS A 357 -1.65 -28.58 1.26
CA CYS A 357 -3.08 -28.33 1.10
C CYS A 357 -3.63 -29.05 -0.14
N GLU A 358 -4.95 -29.30 -0.15
CA GLU A 358 -5.63 -29.64 -1.40
C GLU A 358 -5.49 -28.47 -2.39
N PRO A 359 -5.51 -28.73 -3.72
CA PRO A 359 -5.48 -27.66 -4.71
C PRO A 359 -6.57 -26.62 -4.46
N LEU A 360 -6.17 -25.35 -4.44
CA LEU A 360 -7.04 -24.21 -4.21
C LEU A 360 -7.85 -23.95 -5.48
N ARG A 361 -9.09 -24.45 -5.51
CA ARG A 361 -9.92 -24.50 -6.73
C ARG A 361 -10.19 -23.14 -7.36
N ASP A 362 -10.34 -22.11 -6.54
CA ASP A 362 -10.72 -20.76 -6.97
C ASP A 362 -9.50 -19.83 -7.15
N LEU A 363 -8.27 -20.34 -7.00
CA LEU A 363 -7.06 -19.52 -7.01
C LEU A 363 -6.79 -18.95 -8.40
N GLU A 364 -6.85 -17.63 -8.51
CA GLU A 364 -6.58 -16.85 -9.72
C GLU A 364 -5.20 -16.18 -9.65
N ASP A 365 -4.75 -15.75 -8.47
CA ASP A 365 -3.52 -14.98 -8.29
C ASP A 365 -2.57 -15.66 -7.29
N PHE A 366 -1.31 -15.78 -7.67
CA PHE A 366 -0.26 -16.28 -6.77
C PHE A 366 0.97 -15.37 -6.79
N VAL A 367 1.37 -14.93 -5.59
CA VAL A 367 2.45 -13.96 -5.37
C VAL A 367 3.47 -14.55 -4.40
N VAL A 368 4.74 -14.53 -4.81
CA VAL A 368 5.89 -14.83 -3.96
C VAL A 368 6.71 -13.55 -3.83
N SER A 369 6.52 -12.86 -2.71
CA SER A 369 7.11 -11.54 -2.43
C SER A 369 8.63 -11.57 -2.30
N PHE A 370 9.15 -12.65 -1.72
CA PHE A 370 10.56 -12.92 -1.57
C PHE A 370 10.74 -14.43 -1.63
N ALA A 371 11.50 -14.94 -2.60
CA ALA A 371 11.74 -16.37 -2.71
C ALA A 371 12.59 -16.89 -1.53
N PRO A 372 12.31 -18.11 -1.04
CA PRO A 372 13.21 -18.79 -0.12
C PRO A 372 14.61 -18.99 -0.71
N ARG A 373 15.63 -19.02 0.15
CA ARG A 373 17.00 -19.36 -0.24
C ARG A 373 17.22 -20.87 -0.40
N ASP A 374 16.34 -21.69 0.18
CA ASP A 374 16.39 -23.15 0.06
C ASP A 374 15.80 -23.62 -1.28
N ILE A 375 16.63 -24.28 -2.10
CA ILE A 375 16.20 -24.90 -3.37
C ILE A 375 15.04 -25.89 -3.18
N SER A 376 14.96 -26.57 -2.04
CA SER A 376 13.87 -27.53 -1.77
C SER A 376 12.54 -26.80 -1.60
N ALA A 377 12.52 -25.65 -0.93
CA ALA A 377 11.37 -24.76 -0.86
C ALA A 377 11.00 -24.21 -2.25
N CYS A 378 11.98 -23.77 -3.05
CA CYS A 378 11.73 -23.33 -4.43
C CYS A 378 11.09 -24.43 -5.29
N LYS A 379 11.54 -25.69 -5.17
CA LYS A 379 10.92 -26.85 -5.85
C LYS A 379 9.48 -27.09 -5.38
N ARG A 380 9.17 -26.86 -4.11
CA ARG A 380 7.78 -26.94 -3.59
C ARG A 380 6.89 -25.85 -4.18
N ILE A 381 7.39 -24.62 -4.31
CA ILE A 381 6.70 -23.51 -5.01
C ILE A 381 6.41 -23.89 -6.46
N ALA A 382 7.41 -24.41 -7.16
CA ALA A 382 7.28 -24.88 -8.53
C ALA A 382 6.17 -25.95 -8.69
N LYS A 383 6.17 -26.94 -7.79
CA LYS A 383 5.13 -27.98 -7.74
C LYS A 383 3.75 -27.40 -7.46
N PHE A 384 3.66 -26.40 -6.58
CA PHE A 384 2.41 -25.71 -6.29
C PHE A 384 1.88 -24.97 -7.53
N ILE A 385 2.72 -24.23 -8.25
CA ILE A 385 2.33 -23.54 -9.49
C ILE A 385 1.83 -24.57 -10.53
N LEU A 386 2.51 -25.72 -10.65
CA LEU A 386 2.12 -26.79 -11.57
C LEU A 386 0.72 -27.37 -11.26
N GLN A 387 0.30 -27.36 -9.98
CA GLN A 387 -1.03 -27.80 -9.57
C GLN A 387 -2.14 -26.76 -9.90
N HIS A 388 -1.78 -25.52 -10.20
CA HIS A 388 -2.71 -24.40 -10.41
C HIS A 388 -2.51 -23.77 -11.79
N THR A 389 -2.68 -24.54 -12.87
CA THR A 389 -2.56 -24.02 -14.25
C THR A 389 -3.65 -23.01 -14.63
N GLY A 390 -4.71 -22.90 -13.82
CA GLY A 390 -5.78 -21.91 -13.97
C GLY A 390 -5.41 -20.49 -13.54
N LEU A 391 -4.22 -20.26 -12.99
CA LEU A 391 -3.75 -18.94 -12.56
C LEU A 391 -3.85 -17.90 -13.68
N ARG A 392 -4.35 -16.72 -13.31
CA ARG A 392 -4.47 -15.53 -14.15
C ARG A 392 -3.35 -14.54 -13.90
N ARG A 393 -2.80 -14.51 -12.67
CA ARG A 393 -1.67 -13.67 -12.30
C ARG A 393 -0.60 -14.47 -11.57
N LEU A 394 0.64 -14.25 -11.95
CA LEU A 394 1.81 -14.81 -11.28
C LEU A 394 2.83 -13.71 -11.02
N TYR A 395 3.19 -13.51 -9.76
CA TYR A 395 4.21 -12.55 -9.34
C TYR A 395 5.30 -13.30 -8.58
N LEU A 396 6.54 -13.27 -9.07
CA LEU A 396 7.66 -13.96 -8.44
C LEU A 396 8.87 -13.04 -8.33
N HIS A 397 9.45 -13.01 -7.14
CA HIS A 397 10.62 -12.19 -6.85
C HIS A 397 11.77 -13.05 -6.31
N GLU A 398 12.88 -13.08 -7.07
CA GLU A 398 14.10 -13.77 -6.68
C GLU A 398 14.95 -12.98 -5.70
N ALA A 399 15.53 -13.69 -4.74
CA ALA A 399 16.50 -13.10 -3.84
C ALA A 399 17.79 -12.81 -4.62
N SER A 400 18.36 -11.61 -4.45
CA SER A 400 19.64 -11.23 -5.05
C SER A 400 20.74 -12.25 -4.71
N ALA A 401 21.62 -12.55 -5.67
CA ALA A 401 22.76 -13.44 -5.45
C ALA A 401 23.73 -12.93 -4.37
N ALA A 402 23.77 -11.62 -4.14
CA ALA A 402 24.49 -11.03 -3.00
C ALA A 402 23.96 -11.49 -1.62
N MET A 403 22.81 -12.16 -1.59
CA MET A 403 22.24 -12.80 -0.40
C MET A 403 22.27 -14.34 -0.49
N GLU A 404 23.21 -14.91 -1.26
CA GLU A 404 23.32 -16.35 -1.52
C GLU A 404 22.05 -16.95 -2.16
N GLY A 405 21.39 -16.17 -3.02
CA GLY A 405 20.21 -16.58 -3.75
C GLY A 405 20.50 -17.73 -4.74
N VAL A 406 19.54 -18.64 -4.89
CA VAL A 406 19.54 -19.67 -5.93
C VAL A 406 18.87 -19.09 -7.17
N PRO A 407 19.39 -19.32 -8.41
CA PRO A 407 18.77 -18.87 -9.66
C PRO A 407 17.49 -19.68 -9.99
N TYR A 408 16.54 -19.68 -9.07
CA TYR A 408 15.37 -20.56 -9.11
C TYR A 408 14.38 -20.15 -10.21
N LEU A 409 14.35 -18.88 -10.63
CA LEU A 409 13.54 -18.51 -11.78
C LEU A 409 13.97 -19.30 -13.01
N ASP A 410 15.26 -19.30 -13.34
CA ASP A 410 15.77 -19.95 -14.55
C ASP A 410 15.84 -21.47 -14.42
N ASP A 411 16.26 -21.99 -13.26
CA ASP A 411 16.48 -23.42 -13.07
C ASP A 411 15.22 -24.21 -12.68
N VAL A 412 14.22 -23.55 -12.08
CA VAL A 412 13.07 -24.22 -11.46
C VAL A 412 11.74 -23.74 -12.03
N ILE A 413 11.51 -22.44 -12.15
CA ILE A 413 10.21 -21.88 -12.57
C ILE A 413 10.06 -21.89 -14.09
N MET A 414 11.03 -21.36 -14.83
CA MET A 414 10.98 -21.25 -16.30
C MET A 414 10.72 -22.59 -17.00
N PRO A 415 11.34 -23.72 -16.58
CA PRO A 415 11.03 -25.04 -17.15
C PRO A 415 9.55 -25.43 -17.01
N ILE A 416 8.92 -25.11 -15.87
CA ILE A 416 7.52 -25.43 -15.59
C ILE A 416 6.57 -24.58 -16.43
N LEU A 417 6.83 -23.27 -16.49
CA LEU A 417 6.06 -22.35 -17.33
C LEU A 417 6.14 -22.73 -18.82
N ASN A 418 7.22 -23.37 -19.22
CA ASN A 418 7.41 -23.85 -20.58
C ASN A 418 6.86 -25.28 -20.83
N SER A 419 6.70 -26.11 -19.79
CA SER A 419 6.25 -27.50 -19.95
C SER A 419 4.73 -27.67 -19.95
N CYS A 420 3.99 -26.69 -19.46
CA CYS A 420 2.54 -26.78 -19.25
C CYS A 420 1.79 -25.63 -19.92
N ASP A 421 0.49 -25.84 -20.18
CA ASP A 421 -0.37 -24.80 -20.74
C ASP A 421 -0.89 -23.88 -19.63
N PHE A 422 -0.40 -22.64 -19.62
CA PHE A 422 -0.88 -21.54 -18.78
C PHE A 422 -1.78 -20.58 -19.59
N GLY A 423 -2.71 -21.14 -20.36
CA GLY A 423 -3.62 -20.39 -21.23
C GLY A 423 -4.51 -19.36 -20.52
N SER A 424 -4.70 -19.49 -19.21
CA SER A 424 -5.42 -18.52 -18.36
C SER A 424 -4.55 -17.37 -17.84
N LEU A 425 -3.23 -17.49 -17.91
CA LEU A 425 -2.30 -16.48 -17.40
C LEU A 425 -2.42 -15.20 -18.24
N ARG A 426 -2.69 -14.07 -17.57
CA ARG A 426 -2.86 -12.75 -18.18
C ARG A 426 -1.81 -11.76 -17.67
N SER A 427 -1.35 -11.90 -16.44
CA SER A 427 -0.38 -11.00 -15.82
C SER A 427 0.80 -11.78 -15.26
N LEU A 428 2.02 -11.36 -15.62
CA LEU A 428 3.25 -11.97 -15.17
C LEU A 428 4.23 -10.89 -14.68
N HIS A 429 4.69 -11.02 -13.45
CA HIS A 429 5.78 -10.24 -12.89
C HIS A 429 6.92 -11.15 -12.47
N LEU A 430 8.14 -10.85 -12.93
CA LEU A 430 9.34 -11.62 -12.61
C LEU A 430 10.48 -10.65 -12.28
N THR A 431 11.10 -10.86 -11.11
CA THR A 431 12.33 -10.14 -10.70
C THR A 431 13.47 -11.13 -10.54
N TRP A 432 14.53 -11.00 -11.35
CA TRP A 432 15.76 -11.78 -11.22
C TRP A 432 16.68 -11.16 -10.17
N GLY A 433 17.38 -12.01 -9.41
CA GLY A 433 18.37 -11.54 -8.43
C GLY A 433 19.66 -11.02 -9.06
N GLU A 434 19.94 -11.44 -10.29
CA GLU A 434 21.09 -11.04 -11.10
C GLU A 434 20.77 -9.82 -11.97
N PRO A 435 21.74 -8.95 -12.31
CA PRO A 435 21.52 -7.73 -13.10
C PRO A 435 21.24 -7.99 -14.58
N GLN A 436 20.98 -9.24 -14.99
CA GLN A 436 20.70 -9.63 -16.36
C GLN A 436 19.63 -10.70 -16.44
N ILE A 437 18.76 -10.59 -17.46
CA ILE A 437 17.78 -11.62 -17.80
C ILE A 437 18.34 -12.51 -18.92
N PRO A 438 18.43 -13.84 -18.74
CA PRO A 438 18.93 -14.73 -19.79
C PRO A 438 18.05 -14.77 -21.04
N THR A 439 18.68 -14.95 -22.20
CA THR A 439 17.99 -15.00 -23.50
C THR A 439 17.00 -16.15 -23.59
N ASN A 440 17.31 -17.28 -22.95
CA ASN A 440 16.43 -18.45 -22.95
C ASN A 440 15.15 -18.20 -22.15
N SER A 441 15.25 -17.52 -21.01
CA SER A 441 14.11 -17.13 -20.17
C SER A 441 13.19 -16.18 -20.93
N LEU A 442 13.72 -15.19 -21.65
CA LEU A 442 12.94 -14.32 -22.54
C LEU A 442 12.21 -15.09 -23.64
N LYS A 443 12.85 -16.10 -24.25
CA LYS A 443 12.21 -16.96 -25.26
C LYS A 443 11.09 -17.80 -24.66
N MET A 444 11.24 -18.27 -23.42
CA MET A 444 10.20 -19.04 -22.71
C MET A 444 9.02 -18.14 -22.36
N ILE A 445 9.25 -16.94 -21.82
CA ILE A 445 8.21 -15.94 -21.57
C ILE A 445 7.45 -15.60 -22.86
N GLY A 446 8.16 -15.42 -23.97
CA GLY A 446 7.56 -15.17 -25.28
C GLY A 446 6.64 -16.29 -25.79
N ARG A 447 6.60 -17.48 -25.17
CA ARG A 447 5.64 -18.55 -25.51
C ARG A 447 4.31 -18.40 -24.78
N LEU A 448 4.24 -17.59 -23.73
CA LEU A 448 3.03 -17.30 -22.95
C LEU A 448 2.14 -16.28 -23.68
N VAL A 449 1.65 -16.64 -24.86
CA VAL A 449 0.93 -15.73 -25.78
C VAL A 449 -0.40 -15.20 -25.24
N SER A 450 -0.88 -15.78 -24.13
CA SER A 450 -2.05 -15.35 -23.37
C SER A 450 -1.82 -14.06 -22.56
N LEU A 451 -0.56 -13.66 -22.33
CA LEU A 451 -0.21 -12.51 -21.51
C LEU A 451 -0.73 -11.19 -22.10
N GLU A 452 -1.36 -10.42 -21.22
CA GLU A 452 -1.85 -9.06 -21.45
C GLU A 452 -1.03 -8.04 -20.64
N GLN A 453 -0.38 -8.47 -19.55
CA GLN A 453 0.43 -7.64 -18.68
C GLN A 453 1.76 -8.35 -18.39
N LEU A 454 2.87 -7.64 -18.57
CA LEU A 454 4.21 -8.15 -18.27
C LEU A 454 5.02 -7.10 -17.50
N SER A 455 5.60 -7.50 -16.38
CA SER A 455 6.56 -6.70 -15.62
C SER A 455 7.85 -7.50 -15.44
N LEU A 456 8.98 -6.88 -15.78
CA LEU A 456 10.31 -7.48 -15.63
C LEU A 456 11.18 -6.57 -14.78
N SER A 457 12.00 -7.17 -13.92
CA SER A 457 13.03 -6.49 -13.14
C SER A 457 14.25 -7.39 -13.01
N ALA A 458 15.43 -6.81 -12.80
CA ALA A 458 16.66 -7.56 -12.59
C ALA A 458 17.63 -6.81 -11.66
N GLY A 459 18.45 -7.55 -10.93
CA GLY A 459 19.44 -7.02 -10.01
C GLY A 459 18.91 -6.83 -8.58
N LYS A 460 19.62 -6.01 -7.79
CA LYS A 460 19.24 -5.79 -6.39
C LYS A 460 17.96 -4.95 -6.32
N SER A 461 16.98 -5.46 -5.59
CA SER A 461 15.71 -4.79 -5.40
C SER A 461 15.67 -3.84 -4.19
N TYR A 462 16.78 -3.71 -3.46
CA TYR A 462 16.93 -2.87 -2.28
C TYR A 462 18.02 -1.80 -2.49
N GLY A 463 17.76 -0.61 -1.96
CA GLY A 463 18.63 0.57 -2.10
C GLY A 463 18.20 1.51 -3.23
N PRO A 464 18.83 2.70 -3.34
CA PRO A 464 18.48 3.72 -4.34
C PRO A 464 19.03 3.40 -5.74
N GLN A 465 20.02 2.51 -5.83
CA GLN A 465 20.76 2.19 -7.05
C GLN A 465 19.97 1.24 -7.96
N HIS A 466 20.11 1.43 -9.27
CA HIS A 466 19.46 0.63 -10.31
C HIS A 466 20.52 -0.15 -11.07
N TYR A 467 20.43 -1.48 -11.08
CA TYR A 467 21.52 -2.35 -11.55
C TYR A 467 21.26 -2.98 -12.92
N TRP A 468 20.02 -2.94 -13.42
CA TRP A 468 19.68 -3.61 -14.66
C TRP A 468 19.97 -2.74 -15.87
N LEU A 469 21.13 -2.95 -16.50
CA LEU A 469 21.44 -2.33 -17.78
C LEU A 469 20.60 -2.99 -18.89
N VAL A 470 19.56 -2.29 -19.34
CA VAL A 470 18.54 -2.90 -20.21
C VAL A 470 18.97 -2.97 -21.66
N ASP A 471 19.05 -4.19 -22.21
CA ASP A 471 19.08 -4.43 -23.65
C ASP A 471 17.66 -4.51 -24.21
N HIS A 472 17.14 -3.36 -24.66
CA HIS A 472 15.80 -3.29 -25.22
C HIS A 472 15.62 -4.09 -26.52
N GLU A 473 16.67 -4.25 -27.33
CA GLU A 473 16.58 -5.04 -28.58
C GLU A 473 16.42 -6.53 -28.27
N LYS A 474 17.16 -7.02 -27.27
CA LYS A 474 17.03 -8.39 -26.77
C LYS A 474 15.63 -8.65 -26.21
N LEU A 475 15.08 -7.73 -25.41
CA LEU A 475 13.71 -7.81 -24.90
C LEU A 475 12.69 -7.87 -26.04
N ARG A 476 12.73 -6.91 -26.96
CA ARG A 476 11.85 -6.87 -28.15
C ARG A 476 11.88 -8.18 -28.94
N ARG A 477 13.07 -8.69 -29.22
CA ARG A 477 13.25 -9.93 -30.00
C ARG A 477 12.70 -11.16 -29.28
N GLY A 478 12.96 -11.28 -27.98
CA GLY A 478 12.51 -12.41 -27.16
C GLY A 478 10.99 -12.44 -26.96
N LEU A 479 10.39 -11.26 -26.79
CA LEU A 479 8.99 -11.10 -26.41
C LEU A 479 8.04 -10.87 -27.58
N ARG A 480 8.53 -10.75 -28.83
CA ARG A 480 7.74 -10.39 -30.03
C ARG A 480 6.44 -11.17 -30.26
N ARG A 481 6.30 -12.36 -29.67
CA ARG A 481 5.12 -13.23 -29.83
C ARG A 481 3.94 -12.83 -28.92
N LEU A 482 4.16 -11.95 -27.94
CA LEU A 482 3.15 -11.50 -26.98
C LEU A 482 2.21 -10.46 -27.61
N GLN A 483 1.45 -10.85 -28.62
CA GLN A 483 0.60 -9.96 -29.43
C GLN A 483 -0.63 -9.42 -28.69
N ARG A 484 -0.93 -9.97 -27.50
CA ARG A 484 -2.01 -9.52 -26.62
C ARG A 484 -1.55 -8.52 -25.55
N LEU A 485 -0.26 -8.21 -25.49
CA LEU A 485 0.31 -7.37 -24.45
C LEU A 485 -0.26 -5.94 -24.51
N THR A 486 -0.92 -5.52 -23.44
CA THR A 486 -1.51 -4.19 -23.24
C THR A 486 -0.69 -3.33 -22.28
N LYS A 487 -0.02 -3.95 -21.30
CA LYS A 487 0.83 -3.26 -20.32
C LYS A 487 2.21 -3.91 -20.24
N LEU A 488 3.26 -3.11 -20.36
CA LEU A 488 4.65 -3.54 -20.20
C LEU A 488 5.38 -2.66 -19.19
N ALA A 489 5.92 -3.26 -18.12
CA ALA A 489 6.79 -2.57 -17.17
C ALA A 489 8.20 -3.15 -17.20
N ILE A 490 9.17 -2.26 -17.32
CA ILE A 490 10.60 -2.50 -17.15
C ILE A 490 10.98 -1.74 -15.89
N VAL A 491 11.19 -2.47 -14.79
CA VAL A 491 11.36 -1.93 -13.44
C VAL A 491 12.83 -2.05 -13.05
N GLN A 492 13.35 -1.08 -12.28
CA GLN A 492 14.75 -1.00 -11.86
C GLN A 492 15.75 -0.94 -13.03
N ASP A 493 15.32 -0.45 -14.18
CA ASP A 493 16.18 -0.25 -15.33
C ASP A 493 17.15 0.91 -15.13
N THR A 494 18.39 0.73 -15.57
CA THR A 494 19.39 1.78 -15.71
C THR A 494 19.96 1.84 -17.12
N TYR A 495 20.70 2.90 -17.40
CA TYR A 495 21.29 3.21 -18.70
C TYR A 495 22.76 3.60 -18.52
N PRO A 496 23.58 3.51 -19.59
CA PRO A 496 24.98 3.85 -19.52
C PRO A 496 25.20 5.26 -18.96
N ALA A 497 26.10 5.38 -17.99
CA ALA A 497 26.45 6.66 -17.40
C ALA A 497 27.00 7.59 -18.49
N PRO A 498 26.59 8.87 -18.50
CA PRO A 498 27.02 9.86 -19.50
C PRO A 498 28.52 10.18 -19.38
N VAL A 499 29.10 9.92 -18.21
CA VAL A 499 30.52 10.10 -17.92
C VAL A 499 31.16 8.70 -17.81
N PRO A 500 32.12 8.33 -18.68
CA PRO A 500 32.70 6.99 -18.74
C PRO A 500 33.36 6.48 -17.44
N GLN A 501 33.62 7.36 -16.48
CA GLN A 501 34.25 7.05 -15.19
C GLN A 501 33.23 6.79 -14.07
N LEU A 502 31.96 7.12 -14.29
CA LEU A 502 30.91 6.91 -13.30
C LEU A 502 30.27 5.52 -13.49
N PRO A 503 29.95 4.82 -12.40
CA PRO A 503 29.15 3.61 -12.46
C PRO A 503 27.77 3.86 -13.08
N ASP A 504 27.28 2.93 -13.89
CA ASP A 504 25.97 3.01 -14.58
C ASP A 504 24.80 3.06 -13.57
N GLU A 505 25.01 2.55 -12.35
CA GLU A 505 24.02 2.58 -11.27
C GLU A 505 23.65 4.01 -10.83
N LEU A 506 24.53 4.97 -11.12
CA LEU A 506 24.37 6.38 -10.72
C LEU A 506 23.76 7.24 -11.83
N TYR A 507 23.27 6.61 -12.92
CA TYR A 507 22.67 7.29 -14.07
C TYR A 507 21.57 8.30 -13.68
N TYR A 508 20.67 7.93 -12.78
CA TYR A 508 19.57 8.80 -12.31
C TYR A 508 19.99 9.81 -11.24
N GLU A 509 21.17 9.65 -10.65
CA GLU A 509 21.71 10.50 -9.60
C GLU A 509 22.48 11.69 -10.19
N PHE A 510 23.40 11.45 -11.14
CA PHE A 510 24.28 12.51 -11.65
C PHE A 510 23.64 13.41 -12.72
N ARG A 511 22.55 13.00 -13.38
CA ARG A 511 21.70 13.82 -14.28
C ARG A 511 22.43 14.80 -15.21
N VAL A 512 23.56 14.39 -15.78
CA VAL A 512 24.32 15.21 -16.75
C VAL A 512 24.08 14.68 -18.17
N PRO A 513 23.71 15.51 -19.16
CA PRO A 513 23.63 15.06 -20.54
C PRO A 513 25.00 14.59 -21.06
N GLY A 514 25.05 13.41 -21.67
CA GLY A 514 26.29 12.89 -22.27
C GLY A 514 26.69 13.61 -23.57
N PRO A 515 27.91 13.40 -24.10
CA PRO A 515 28.33 13.94 -25.39
C PRO A 515 27.37 13.52 -26.52
N GLY A 516 26.97 14.45 -27.38
CA GLY A 516 26.05 14.18 -28.51
C GLY A 516 24.57 14.03 -28.14
N SER A 517 24.18 14.31 -26.89
CA SER A 517 22.80 14.24 -26.41
C SER A 517 21.85 15.31 -26.95
N MET A 518 22.37 16.39 -27.55
CA MET A 518 21.56 17.54 -27.95
C MET A 518 20.47 17.18 -28.96
N GLY A 519 20.73 16.20 -29.85
CA GLY A 519 19.72 15.70 -30.78
C GLY A 519 18.52 15.06 -30.07
N ASP A 520 18.75 14.34 -28.98
CA ASP A 520 17.67 13.77 -28.16
C ASP A 520 16.92 14.85 -27.39
N VAL A 521 17.62 15.89 -26.89
CA VAL A 521 17.01 17.01 -26.14
C VAL A 521 15.96 17.72 -27.00
N ILE A 522 16.32 18.09 -28.23
CA ILE A 522 15.47 18.90 -29.12
C ILE A 522 14.48 18.07 -29.95
N ALA A 523 14.44 16.75 -29.77
CA ALA A 523 13.66 15.84 -30.63
C ALA A 523 12.14 16.03 -30.53
N ARG A 524 11.64 16.61 -29.42
CA ARG A 524 10.21 16.74 -29.12
C ARG A 524 9.86 18.10 -28.51
N PRO A 525 10.00 19.21 -29.25
CA PRO A 525 9.75 20.56 -28.74
C PRO A 525 8.30 20.77 -28.30
N GLU A 526 7.35 19.99 -28.84
CA GLU A 526 5.93 20.05 -28.48
C GLU A 526 5.63 19.63 -27.03
N LEU A 527 6.60 19.01 -26.33
CA LEU A 527 6.47 18.60 -24.93
C LEU A 527 7.08 19.60 -23.94
N ASP A 528 7.62 20.73 -24.43
CA ASP A 528 8.39 21.70 -23.65
C ASP A 528 7.62 23.02 -23.40
N VAL A 529 6.29 23.01 -23.57
CA VAL A 529 5.42 24.21 -23.70
C VAL A 529 5.25 25.04 -22.40
N ASP A 530 5.68 24.51 -21.25
CA ASP A 530 5.49 25.13 -19.92
C ASP A 530 6.73 25.89 -19.38
N GLU A 531 7.82 26.03 -20.16
CA GLU A 531 9.06 26.65 -19.68
C GLU A 531 9.21 28.11 -20.13
N ASP A 532 9.50 29.03 -19.19
CA ASP A 532 9.76 30.44 -19.45
C ASP A 532 11.06 30.61 -20.27
N ASP A 533 10.91 30.85 -21.58
CA ASP A 533 11.98 31.00 -22.59
C ASP A 533 13.11 31.99 -22.22
N ARG A 534 12.94 32.77 -21.14
CA ARG A 534 13.87 33.82 -20.70
C ARG A 534 14.93 33.35 -19.71
N ARG A 535 14.86 32.12 -19.20
CA ARG A 535 15.85 31.58 -18.23
C ARG A 535 16.78 30.55 -18.87
N PRO A 536 18.08 30.53 -18.51
CA PRO A 536 18.97 29.44 -18.89
C PRO A 536 18.41 28.11 -18.39
N ILE A 537 18.26 27.13 -19.28
CA ILE A 537 17.81 25.78 -18.91
C ILE A 537 18.91 25.13 -18.07
N GLU A 538 18.57 24.69 -16.87
CA GLU A 538 19.49 23.99 -15.98
C GLU A 538 19.95 22.66 -16.59
N VAL A 539 21.18 22.23 -16.27
CA VAL A 539 21.78 21.00 -16.81
C VAL A 539 20.91 19.77 -16.52
N GLU A 540 20.30 19.72 -15.34
CA GLU A 540 19.37 18.64 -14.96
C GLU A 540 18.10 18.63 -15.83
N ALA A 541 17.56 19.80 -16.16
CA ALA A 541 16.39 19.90 -17.03
C ALA A 541 16.69 19.43 -18.46
N LEU A 542 17.89 19.75 -18.97
CA LEU A 542 18.36 19.20 -20.26
C LEU A 542 18.47 17.67 -20.22
N TRP A 543 18.96 17.11 -19.12
CA TRP A 543 19.04 15.66 -18.95
C TRP A 543 17.66 15.02 -18.87
N GLU A 544 16.71 15.60 -18.14
CA GLU A 544 15.33 15.11 -18.05
C GLU A 544 14.65 15.10 -19.42
N ARG A 545 14.85 16.13 -20.25
CA ARG A 545 14.36 16.17 -21.64
C ARG A 545 14.99 15.07 -22.51
N MET A 546 16.33 14.96 -22.48
CA MET A 546 17.07 13.91 -23.20
C MET A 546 16.56 12.51 -22.80
N HIS A 547 16.50 12.23 -21.50
CA HIS A 547 16.07 10.95 -20.97
C HIS A 547 14.62 10.65 -21.35
N ARG A 548 13.69 11.60 -21.14
CA ARG A 548 12.28 11.49 -21.55
C ARG A 548 12.17 11.12 -23.03
N ASN A 549 12.83 11.86 -23.91
CA ASN A 549 12.72 11.65 -25.35
C ASN A 549 13.31 10.30 -25.78
N ARG A 550 14.40 9.84 -25.15
CA ARG A 550 14.95 8.49 -25.36
C ARG A 550 13.97 7.40 -24.95
N MET A 551 13.31 7.53 -23.81
CA MET A 551 12.35 6.54 -23.32
C MET A 551 11.11 6.48 -24.21
N LEU A 552 10.60 7.63 -24.67
CA LEU A 552 9.51 7.69 -25.64
C LEU A 552 9.89 6.99 -26.96
N ASN A 553 11.11 7.21 -27.46
CA ASN A 553 11.61 6.50 -28.64
C ASN A 553 11.69 4.98 -28.43
N GLN A 554 12.08 4.50 -27.23
CA GLN A 554 12.04 3.07 -26.92
C GLN A 554 10.61 2.56 -26.87
N ALA A 555 9.68 3.28 -26.23
CA ALA A 555 8.28 2.91 -26.12
C ALA A 555 7.61 2.77 -27.50
N GLU A 556 7.88 3.68 -28.44
CA GLU A 556 7.39 3.61 -29.83
C GLU A 556 7.89 2.35 -30.55
N LYS A 557 9.16 1.96 -30.35
CA LYS A 557 9.70 0.70 -30.89
C LYS A 557 9.02 -0.53 -30.31
N TYR A 558 8.58 -0.49 -29.05
CA TYR A 558 7.77 -1.56 -28.46
C TYR A 558 6.35 -1.58 -29.01
N ALA A 559 5.71 -0.42 -29.15
CA ALA A 559 4.36 -0.32 -29.72
C ALA A 559 4.29 -0.80 -31.18
N ALA A 560 5.38 -0.64 -31.95
CA ALA A 560 5.49 -1.21 -33.29
C ALA A 560 5.47 -2.75 -33.32
N ILE A 561 5.85 -3.42 -32.23
CA ILE A 561 5.88 -4.89 -32.11
C ILE A 561 4.62 -5.41 -31.43
N PHE A 562 4.07 -4.63 -30.49
CA PHE A 562 2.93 -4.98 -29.66
C PHE A 562 1.72 -4.11 -30.05
N PRO A 563 0.87 -4.58 -30.98
CA PRO A 563 -0.19 -3.74 -31.57
C PRO A 563 -1.21 -3.26 -30.53
N LYS A 564 -1.41 -4.03 -29.44
CA LYS A 564 -2.36 -3.72 -28.36
C LYS A 564 -1.74 -2.97 -27.18
N LEU A 565 -0.47 -2.57 -27.24
CA LEU A 565 0.22 -1.95 -26.09
C LEU A 565 -0.41 -0.58 -25.78
N GLU A 566 -1.05 -0.42 -24.64
CA GLU A 566 -1.74 0.81 -24.24
C GLU A 566 -0.92 1.62 -23.23
N TRP A 567 -0.11 0.93 -22.44
CA TRP A 567 0.69 1.53 -21.38
C TRP A 567 2.06 0.88 -21.29
N MET A 568 3.09 1.70 -21.05
CA MET A 568 4.44 1.23 -20.81
C MET A 568 5.11 2.01 -19.69
N PHE A 569 5.94 1.32 -18.91
CA PHE A 569 6.82 1.93 -17.93
C PHE A 569 8.27 1.51 -18.20
N CYS A 570 9.14 2.49 -18.42
CA CYS A 570 10.59 2.35 -18.42
C CYS A 570 11.23 3.71 -18.15
N GLY A 571 12.45 3.74 -17.63
CA GLY A 571 13.16 4.97 -17.31
C GLY A 571 12.49 5.76 -16.19
N GLN A 572 11.84 5.08 -15.25
CA GLN A 572 11.01 5.72 -14.21
C GLN A 572 9.93 6.67 -14.78
N ARG A 573 9.35 6.33 -15.94
CA ARG A 573 8.31 7.13 -16.60
C ARG A 573 7.13 6.27 -17.04
N PRO A 574 5.90 6.57 -16.58
CA PRO A 574 4.69 6.02 -17.17
C PRO A 574 4.39 6.70 -18.51
N MET A 575 4.11 5.91 -19.52
CA MET A 575 3.86 6.36 -20.90
C MET A 575 2.58 5.73 -21.45
N GLY A 576 1.84 6.52 -22.21
CA GLY A 576 0.71 6.09 -23.02
C GLY A 576 1.01 6.27 -24.51
N PHE A 577 0.04 5.93 -25.35
CA PHE A 577 0.17 6.01 -26.80
C PHE A 577 -1.06 6.67 -27.41
N MET A 578 -0.86 7.63 -28.31
CA MET A 578 -1.97 8.23 -29.05
C MET A 578 -2.57 7.20 -30.03
N GLN A 579 -3.89 7.16 -30.12
CA GLN A 579 -4.58 6.39 -31.17
C GLN A 579 -4.32 7.06 -32.52
N ALA A 580 -3.91 6.27 -33.52
CA ALA A 580 -3.88 6.75 -34.89
C ALA A 580 -5.33 7.02 -35.35
N ALA A 581 -5.55 8.12 -36.08
CA ALA A 581 -6.85 8.41 -36.67
C ALA A 581 -7.28 7.26 -37.60
N GLU A 582 -8.57 6.96 -37.66
CA GLU A 582 -9.10 5.88 -38.51
C GLU A 582 -8.61 6.03 -39.96
N GLY A 583 -7.91 5.01 -40.46
CA GLY A 583 -7.37 4.96 -41.82
C GLY A 583 -5.90 5.36 -41.98
N GLN A 584 -5.23 5.85 -40.93
CA GLN A 584 -3.78 6.09 -40.96
C GLN A 584 -3.00 4.92 -40.34
N CYS A 585 -2.11 4.32 -41.13
CA CYS A 585 -1.12 3.35 -40.67
C CYS A 585 0.09 4.06 -40.06
N GLU A 586 -0.13 5.03 -39.17
CA GLU A 586 0.95 5.76 -38.51
C GLU A 586 1.42 5.02 -37.24
N LEU A 587 2.74 5.04 -37.05
CA LEU A 587 3.39 4.54 -35.85
C LEU A 587 2.76 5.22 -34.62
N ARG A 588 2.30 4.43 -33.65
CA ARG A 588 1.66 4.94 -32.44
C ARG A 588 2.67 5.76 -31.63
N LYS A 589 2.50 7.08 -31.65
CA LYS A 589 3.37 8.04 -30.96
C LYS A 589 3.20 7.92 -29.45
N ALA A 590 4.32 7.78 -28.73
CA ALA A 590 4.32 7.70 -27.28
C ALA A 590 4.20 9.09 -26.64
N ILE A 591 3.50 9.17 -25.52
CA ILE A 591 3.35 10.39 -24.71
C ILE A 591 3.62 10.10 -23.23
N PRO A 592 4.26 11.01 -22.49
CA PRO A 592 4.42 10.86 -21.06
C PRO A 592 3.07 11.08 -20.35
N LEU A 593 2.79 10.29 -19.31
CA LEU A 593 1.56 10.44 -18.51
C LEU A 593 1.75 11.32 -17.26
N THR A 594 3.00 11.70 -16.97
CA THR A 594 3.39 12.56 -15.84
C THR A 594 4.36 13.63 -16.32
N LYS A 595 4.38 14.79 -15.64
CA LYS A 595 5.35 15.87 -15.94
C LYS A 595 6.80 15.41 -15.68
N GLY A 596 7.05 14.88 -14.49
CA GLY A 596 8.34 14.34 -14.07
C GLY A 596 8.42 12.82 -14.13
N ARG A 597 9.56 12.27 -13.72
CA ARG A 597 9.68 10.85 -13.38
C ARG A 597 8.79 10.51 -12.19
N ASP A 598 8.28 9.29 -12.19
CA ASP A 598 7.40 8.75 -11.17
C ASP A 598 7.74 7.26 -11.03
N GLN A 599 7.87 6.75 -9.81
CA GLN A 599 8.22 5.34 -9.59
C GLN A 599 7.01 4.41 -9.77
N CYS A 600 5.80 4.97 -9.83
CA CYS A 600 4.54 4.28 -10.08
C CYS A 600 4.33 3.06 -9.18
N ARG A 601 4.88 3.07 -7.95
CA ARG A 601 4.87 1.91 -7.05
C ARG A 601 3.45 1.47 -6.76
N THR A 602 2.56 2.43 -6.51
CA THR A 602 1.14 2.15 -6.24
C THR A 602 0.49 1.48 -7.45
N TYR A 603 0.56 2.10 -8.63
CA TYR A 603 -0.04 1.56 -9.85
C TYR A 603 0.57 0.22 -10.30
N LEU A 604 1.89 0.06 -10.16
CA LEU A 604 2.59 -1.19 -10.46
C LEU A 604 2.12 -2.32 -9.54
N GLY A 605 1.95 -2.05 -8.24
CA GLY A 605 1.37 -2.97 -7.28
C GLY A 605 -0.02 -3.41 -7.69
N GLU A 606 -0.95 -2.47 -7.85
CA GLU A 606 -2.35 -2.77 -8.22
C GLU A 606 -2.46 -3.52 -9.55
N THR A 607 -1.64 -3.15 -10.54
CA THR A 607 -1.69 -3.77 -11.88
C THR A 607 -1.12 -5.18 -11.87
N PHE A 608 0.11 -5.35 -11.39
CA PHE A 608 0.89 -6.59 -11.59
C PHE A 608 0.86 -7.54 -10.39
N ARG A 609 0.71 -7.03 -9.18
CA ARG A 609 0.57 -7.84 -7.96
C ARG A 609 -0.89 -8.17 -7.66
N GLY A 610 -1.81 -7.28 -8.04
CA GLY A 610 -3.24 -7.37 -7.74
C GLY A 610 -3.64 -6.34 -6.68
N SER A 611 -4.94 -6.06 -6.59
CA SER A 611 -5.50 -5.14 -5.60
C SER A 611 -5.38 -5.70 -4.17
N ASP A 612 -4.94 -4.85 -3.23
CA ASP A 612 -4.96 -5.09 -1.78
C ASP A 612 -6.39 -5.02 -1.21
#